data_AF-A0A8H5WDT0-F1
#
_entry.id   AF-A0A8H5WDT0-F1
#
_cell.length_a   1.000
_cell.length_b   1.000
_cell.length_c   1.000
_cell.angle_alpha   90.00
_cell.angle_beta   90.00
_cell.angle_gamma   90.00
#
_symmetry.space_group_name_H-M   'P 1'
#
loop_
_entity.id
_entity.type
_entity.pdbx_description
1 polymer ?
#
loop_
_entity_poly.entity_id
_entity_poly.type
_entity_poly.pdbx_seq_one_letter_code
_entity_poly.pdbx_strand_id
1 'polypeptide(L)'
;MASRRMATNSLDYTRPVEQLFLDISLNDVINRRMPFVEPWATMYVDAVKEQRFGDAVWARYHMEGGVENGVIHEWPNPSITVLESLKEDVVEAKTNEPSFYEQAVAFYSRTSSSDGHPEVIEIISKAGGDGEKEENHRSGGS
;
A
#
# COMPACT_ATOMS: atom_id res chain seq x y z
N MET A 1 33.91 23.24 1.15
CA MET A 1 32.63 22.61 1.53
C MET A 1 31.93 22.19 0.25
N ALA A 2 32.00 20.91 -0.13
CA ALA A 2 31.34 20.43 -1.34
C ALA A 2 29.90 20.07 -0.98
N SER A 3 28.95 20.82 -1.55
CA SER A 3 27.52 20.57 -1.44
C SER A 3 27.22 19.18 -1.99
N ARG A 4 26.69 18.29 -1.14
CA ARG A 4 26.11 17.02 -1.60
C ARG A 4 24.94 17.39 -2.51
N ARG A 5 25.08 17.12 -3.82
CA ARG A 5 23.93 17.03 -4.71
C ARG A 5 23.05 15.91 -4.15
N MET A 6 21.88 16.27 -3.62
CA MET A 6 20.79 15.31 -3.43
C MET A 6 20.55 14.72 -4.81
N ALA A 7 20.86 13.43 -5.01
CA ALA A 7 20.43 12.75 -6.21
C ALA A 7 18.90 12.81 -6.19
N THR A 8 18.32 13.63 -7.06
CA THR A 8 16.90 13.51 -7.40
C THR A 8 16.73 12.08 -7.89
N ASN A 9 16.16 11.23 -7.04
CA ASN A 9 15.80 9.87 -7.39
C ASN A 9 14.80 10.02 -8.55
N SER A 10 15.27 9.88 -9.78
CA SER A 10 14.45 10.12 -10.96
C SER A 10 13.42 9.00 -10.98
N LEU A 11 12.16 9.34 -10.68
CA LEU A 11 11.06 8.39 -10.78
C LEU A 11 11.02 7.85 -12.21
N ASP A 12 11.08 6.53 -12.35
CA ASP A 12 10.80 5.88 -13.62
C ASP A 12 9.27 5.81 -13.77
N TYR A 13 8.73 6.66 -14.63
CA TYR A 13 7.29 6.74 -14.85
C TYR A 13 6.73 5.50 -15.56
N THR A 14 7.58 4.71 -16.21
CA THR A 14 7.15 3.59 -17.07
C THR A 14 6.99 2.28 -16.33
N ARG A 15 7.41 2.23 -15.06
CA ARG A 15 7.33 1.05 -14.21
C ARG A 15 6.49 1.35 -12.97
N PRO A 16 5.88 0.31 -12.36
CA PRO A 16 5.33 0.42 -11.02
C PRO A 16 6.39 0.91 -10.04
N VAL A 17 5.99 1.77 -9.11
CA VAL A 17 6.91 2.32 -8.11
C VAL A 17 7.22 1.28 -7.03
N GLU A 18 6.26 0.38 -6.77
CA GLU A 18 6.36 -0.80 -5.92
C GLU A 18 5.48 -1.89 -6.57
N GLN A 19 5.88 -3.17 -6.49
CA GLN A 19 5.31 -4.23 -7.34
C GLN A 19 4.00 -4.82 -6.81
N LEU A 20 3.79 -4.82 -5.48
CA LEU A 20 2.67 -5.50 -4.84
C LEU A 20 1.43 -4.61 -4.72
N PHE A 21 1.57 -3.43 -4.12
CA PHE A 21 0.43 -2.57 -3.76
C PHE A 21 0.37 -1.27 -4.57
N LEU A 22 1.42 -0.94 -5.34
CA LEU A 22 1.47 0.19 -6.27
C LEU A 22 1.83 -0.28 -7.69
N ASP A 23 1.20 -1.37 -8.12
CA ASP A 23 1.40 -2.15 -9.35
C ASP A 23 1.09 -1.40 -10.67
N ILE A 24 0.62 -0.17 -10.60
CA ILE A 24 0.27 0.66 -11.76
C ILE A 24 1.34 1.73 -11.99
N SER A 25 1.81 1.88 -13.23
CA SER A 25 2.81 2.90 -13.54
C SER A 25 2.21 4.31 -13.58
N LEU A 26 2.98 5.32 -13.16
CA LEU A 26 2.55 6.73 -13.29
C LEU A 26 2.22 7.10 -14.73
N ASN A 27 2.94 6.52 -15.71
CA ASN A 27 2.70 6.73 -17.12
C ASN A 27 1.32 6.19 -17.55
N ASP A 28 0.86 5.08 -17.01
CA ASP A 28 -0.46 4.53 -17.35
C ASP A 28 -1.59 5.42 -16.83
N VAL A 29 -1.42 5.98 -15.63
CA VAL A 29 -2.39 6.92 -15.03
C VAL A 29 -2.39 8.24 -15.81
N ILE A 30 -1.22 8.86 -16.00
CA ILE A 30 -1.08 10.17 -16.66
C ILE A 30 -1.60 10.12 -18.11
N ASN A 31 -1.29 9.06 -18.85
CA ASN A 31 -1.75 8.91 -20.23
C ASN A 31 -3.13 8.27 -20.35
N ARG A 32 -3.84 8.07 -19.22
CA ARG A 32 -5.21 7.53 -19.17
C ARG A 32 -5.36 6.24 -19.98
N ARG A 33 -4.41 5.32 -19.82
CA ARG A 33 -4.44 4.03 -20.53
C ARG A 33 -5.57 3.11 -20.06
N MET A 34 -6.14 3.42 -18.90
CA MET A 34 -7.28 2.77 -18.29
C MET A 34 -8.30 3.84 -17.86
N PRO A 35 -9.58 3.49 -17.66
CA PRO A 35 -10.63 4.42 -17.25
C PRO A 35 -10.54 4.76 -15.75
N PHE A 36 -9.39 5.28 -15.28
CA PHE A 36 -9.24 5.67 -13.89
C PHE A 36 -10.12 6.87 -13.52
N VAL A 37 -10.69 6.86 -12.32
CA VAL A 37 -11.64 7.87 -11.84
C VAL A 37 -10.96 8.98 -11.03
N GLU A 38 -11.48 10.20 -11.12
CA GLU A 38 -11.03 11.36 -10.34
C GLU A 38 -11.84 11.50 -9.05
N PRO A 39 -11.28 12.07 -7.95
CA PRO A 39 -9.93 12.68 -7.86
C PRO A 39 -8.80 11.66 -7.61
N TRP A 40 -9.12 10.37 -7.51
CA TRP A 40 -8.19 9.33 -7.07
C TRP A 40 -7.00 9.15 -8.00
N ALA A 41 -7.18 9.22 -9.32
CA ALA A 41 -6.08 9.17 -10.28
C ALA A 41 -5.05 10.30 -10.05
N THR A 42 -5.53 11.53 -9.86
CA THR A 42 -4.66 12.68 -9.54
C THR A 42 -3.97 12.49 -8.19
N MET A 43 -4.73 12.09 -7.16
CA MET A 43 -4.19 11.85 -5.81
C MET A 43 -3.11 10.76 -5.80
N TYR A 44 -3.28 9.69 -6.57
CA TYR A 44 -2.29 8.63 -6.73
C TYR A 44 -0.95 9.18 -7.24
N VAL A 45 -1.00 9.95 -8.33
CA VAL A 45 0.21 10.52 -8.95
C VAL A 45 0.93 11.48 -8.01
N ASP A 46 0.19 12.36 -7.33
CA ASP A 46 0.76 13.34 -6.42
C ASP A 46 1.33 12.68 -5.16
N ALA A 47 0.59 11.72 -4.58
CA ALA A 47 1.04 10.97 -3.41
C ALA A 47 2.33 10.19 -3.67
N VAL A 48 2.46 9.55 -4.84
CA VAL A 48 3.71 8.87 -5.24
C VAL A 48 4.88 9.86 -5.37
N LYS A 49 4.67 11.02 -6.00
CA LYS A 49 5.71 12.04 -6.17
C LYS A 49 6.16 12.64 -4.84
N GLU A 50 5.21 12.82 -3.92
CA GLU A 50 5.43 13.37 -2.59
C GLU A 50 5.88 12.30 -1.56
N GLN A 51 6.02 11.05 -1.98
CA GLN A 51 6.38 9.92 -1.13
C GLN A 51 5.39 9.70 0.03
N ARG A 52 4.12 10.05 -0.15
CA ARG A 52 3.01 9.71 0.74
C ARG A 52 2.43 8.36 0.31
N PHE A 53 3.15 7.28 0.60
CA PHE A 53 2.84 5.97 0.02
C PHE A 53 1.54 5.33 0.54
N GLY A 54 1.10 5.67 1.75
CA GLY A 54 -0.20 5.26 2.29
C GLY A 54 -1.34 5.90 1.51
N ASP A 55 -1.23 7.21 1.27
CA ASP A 55 -2.17 7.93 0.40
C ASP A 55 -2.17 7.39 -1.04
N ALA A 56 -0.99 6.98 -1.55
CA ALA A 56 -0.88 6.38 -2.88
C ALA A 56 -1.62 5.04 -2.98
N VAL A 57 -1.43 4.14 -2.00
CA VAL A 57 -2.13 2.85 -1.95
C VAL A 57 -3.63 3.08 -1.76
N TRP A 58 -4.02 4.00 -0.88
CA TRP A 58 -5.44 4.35 -0.71
C TRP A 58 -6.07 4.79 -2.03
N ALA A 59 -5.43 5.72 -2.74
CA ALA A 59 -5.90 6.19 -4.04
C ALA A 59 -5.92 5.06 -5.09
N ARG A 60 -4.96 4.13 -5.06
CA ARG A 60 -4.89 2.97 -5.96
C ARG A 60 -6.11 2.05 -5.85
N TYR A 61 -6.63 1.79 -4.66
CA TYR A 61 -7.88 1.01 -4.51
C TYR A 61 -9.08 1.77 -5.08
N HIS A 62 -9.13 3.09 -4.93
CA HIS A 62 -10.28 3.88 -5.33
C HIS A 62 -10.31 4.23 -6.81
N MET A 63 -9.15 4.30 -7.47
CA MET A 63 -9.05 4.84 -8.84
C MET A 63 -9.67 3.96 -9.93
N GLU A 64 -10.06 2.73 -9.64
CA GLU A 64 -10.86 1.89 -10.56
C GLU A 64 -12.37 2.14 -10.45
N GLY A 65 -12.82 2.89 -9.44
CA GLY A 65 -14.21 3.34 -9.31
C GLY A 65 -15.17 2.35 -8.63
N GLY A 66 -14.68 1.19 -8.16
CA GLY A 66 -15.46 0.20 -7.41
C GLY A 66 -15.59 0.47 -5.90
N VAL A 67 -15.09 1.62 -5.44
CA VAL A 67 -14.99 1.95 -4.01
C VAL A 67 -15.80 3.18 -3.68
N GLU A 68 -16.74 3.03 -2.75
CA GLU A 68 -17.56 4.14 -2.22
C GLU A 68 -17.34 4.25 -0.71
N ASN A 69 -16.96 5.46 -0.24
CA ASN A 69 -16.68 5.73 1.18
C ASN A 69 -15.69 4.74 1.83
N GLY A 70 -14.67 4.30 1.08
CA GLY A 70 -13.68 3.33 1.56
C GLY A 70 -14.19 1.88 1.62
N VAL A 71 -15.35 1.60 1.03
CA VAL A 71 -15.96 0.27 0.95
C VAL A 71 -15.97 -0.20 -0.50
N ILE A 72 -15.43 -1.39 -0.72
CA ILE A 72 -15.44 -2.11 -1.98
C ILE A 72 -16.78 -2.84 -2.10
N HIS A 73 -17.52 -2.56 -3.16
CA HIS A 73 -18.80 -3.19 -3.43
C HIS A 73 -18.68 -4.14 -4.62
N GLU A 74 -18.45 -5.41 -4.34
CA GLU A 74 -18.36 -6.46 -5.36
C GLU A 74 -19.48 -7.47 -5.20
N TRP A 75 -20.52 -7.39 -6.03
CA TRP A 75 -21.54 -8.44 -6.05
C TRP A 75 -21.02 -9.66 -6.84
N PRO A 76 -21.20 -10.91 -6.37
CA PRO A 76 -22.06 -11.36 -5.25
C PRO A 76 -21.37 -11.44 -3.88
N ASN A 77 -20.15 -10.94 -3.74
CA ASN A 77 -19.38 -11.01 -2.50
C ASN A 77 -19.91 -10.00 -1.45
N PRO A 78 -19.68 -10.26 -0.15
CA PRO A 78 -19.89 -9.27 0.89
C PRO A 78 -19.06 -8.01 0.58
N SER A 79 -19.62 -6.84 0.88
CA SER A 79 -18.84 -5.61 0.82
C SER A 79 -17.79 -5.61 1.92
N ILE A 80 -16.55 -5.25 1.57
CA ILE A 80 -15.41 -5.17 2.48
C ILE A 80 -14.83 -3.77 2.43
N THR A 81 -14.20 -3.33 3.51
CA THR A 81 -13.45 -2.06 3.49
C THR A 81 -12.15 -2.22 2.71
N VAL A 82 -11.63 -1.12 2.17
CA VAL A 82 -10.29 -1.10 1.53
C VAL A 82 -9.20 -1.62 2.47
N LEU A 83 -9.31 -1.32 3.77
CA LEU A 83 -8.34 -1.80 4.77
C LEU A 83 -8.45 -3.30 5.04
N GLU A 84 -9.65 -3.90 4.90
CA GLU A 84 -9.82 -5.35 4.98
C GLU A 84 -9.25 -6.04 3.75
N SER A 85 -9.56 -5.54 2.54
CA SER A 85 -8.98 -6.03 1.30
C SER A 85 -7.45 -5.96 1.32
N LEU A 86 -6.88 -4.83 1.79
CA LEU A 86 -5.44 -4.67 1.92
C LEU A 86 -4.82 -5.69 2.89
N LYS A 87 -5.52 -6.05 3.97
CA LYS A 87 -5.01 -7.10 4.89
C LYS A 87 -4.98 -8.45 4.20
N GLU A 88 -5.99 -8.78 3.40
CA GLU A 88 -6.02 -10.01 2.60
C GLU A 88 -4.86 -10.03 1.60
N ASP A 89 -4.66 -8.94 0.86
CA ASP A 89 -3.55 -8.80 -0.10
C ASP A 89 -2.18 -8.91 0.59
N VAL A 90 -2.02 -8.35 1.78
CA VAL A 90 -0.80 -8.48 2.59
C VAL A 90 -0.58 -9.93 3.03
N VAL A 91 -1.62 -10.66 3.45
CA VAL A 91 -1.52 -12.08 3.81
C VAL A 91 -1.15 -12.92 2.59
N GLU A 92 -1.74 -12.63 1.44
CA GLU A 92 -1.44 -13.30 0.18
C GLU A 92 0.01 -13.06 -0.25
N ALA A 93 0.45 -11.79 -0.27
CA ALA A 93 1.81 -11.42 -0.65
C ALA A 93 2.88 -12.09 0.22
N LYS A 94 2.65 -12.22 1.53
CA LYS A 94 3.57 -12.95 2.41
C LYS A 94 3.68 -14.43 2.09
N THR A 95 2.55 -15.04 1.76
CA THR A 95 2.44 -16.47 1.50
C THR A 95 3.06 -16.81 0.14
N ASN A 96 2.72 -16.05 -0.88
CA ASN A 96 3.05 -16.35 -2.26
C ASN A 96 4.34 -15.68 -2.73
N GLU A 97 4.63 -14.48 -2.23
CA GLU A 97 5.70 -13.60 -2.73
C GLU A 97 6.57 -12.99 -1.60
N PRO A 98 7.09 -13.79 -0.65
CA PRO A 98 7.73 -13.28 0.56
C PRO A 98 8.93 -12.34 0.31
N SER A 99 9.70 -12.58 -0.75
CA SER A 99 10.83 -11.71 -1.12
C SER A 99 10.39 -10.36 -1.69
N PHE A 100 9.25 -10.30 -2.40
CA PHE A 100 8.68 -9.02 -2.82
C PHE A 100 8.03 -8.31 -1.66
N TYR A 101 7.39 -9.05 -0.75
CA TYR A 101 6.81 -8.49 0.46
C TYR A 101 7.87 -7.84 1.37
N GLU A 102 9.03 -8.47 1.59
CA GLU A 102 10.13 -7.86 2.35
C GLU A 102 10.62 -6.56 1.71
N GLN A 103 10.72 -6.53 0.38
CA GLN A 103 11.07 -5.32 -0.38
C GLN A 103 10.00 -4.23 -0.26
N ALA A 104 8.72 -4.60 -0.29
CA ALA A 104 7.62 -3.68 -0.06
C ALA A 104 7.70 -3.07 1.34
N VAL A 105 7.88 -3.87 2.40
CA VAL A 105 8.04 -3.35 3.77
C VAL A 105 9.20 -2.33 3.85
N ALA A 106 10.35 -2.65 3.26
CA ALA A 106 11.47 -1.72 3.19
C ALA A 106 11.12 -0.46 2.39
N PHE A 107 10.36 -0.58 1.29
CA PHE A 107 9.90 0.54 0.49
C PHE A 107 9.02 1.50 1.30
N TYR A 108 7.97 0.99 1.97
CA TYR A 108 6.99 1.78 2.72
C TYR A 108 7.55 2.40 4.01
N SER A 109 8.64 1.85 4.56
CA SER A 109 9.35 2.45 5.71
C SER A 109 9.89 3.86 5.47
N ARG A 110 9.94 4.29 4.20
CA ARG A 110 10.43 5.60 3.76
C ARG A 110 9.30 6.60 3.48
N THR A 111 8.06 6.27 3.82
CA THR A 111 6.93 7.18 3.60
C THR A 111 7.16 8.52 4.32
N SER A 112 6.64 9.60 3.73
CA SER A 112 6.69 10.94 4.29
C SER A 112 5.91 11.01 5.60
N SER A 113 6.36 11.84 6.55
CA SER A 113 5.59 12.14 7.77
C SER A 113 4.31 12.92 7.53
N SER A 114 4.09 13.40 6.30
CA SER A 114 2.86 14.09 5.88
C SER A 114 1.83 13.14 5.25
N ASP A 115 2.06 11.83 5.30
CA ASP A 115 1.13 10.82 4.81
C ASP A 115 -0.19 10.86 5.60
N GLY A 116 -1.31 10.93 4.90
CA GLY A 116 -2.64 11.02 5.47
C GLY A 116 -3.24 9.67 5.87
N HIS A 117 -2.65 8.56 5.42
CA HIS A 117 -3.11 7.19 5.66
C HIS A 117 -2.03 6.34 6.34
N PRO A 118 -1.57 6.71 7.56
CA PRO A 118 -0.60 5.92 8.31
C PRO A 118 -1.10 4.50 8.63
N GLU A 119 -2.42 4.29 8.74
CA GLU A 119 -3.02 2.98 8.97
C GLU A 119 -2.75 1.99 7.82
N VAL A 120 -2.63 2.47 6.58
CA VAL A 120 -2.26 1.65 5.41
C VAL A 120 -0.81 1.18 5.54
N ILE A 121 0.09 2.10 5.91
CA ILE A 121 1.50 1.80 6.15
C ILE A 121 1.65 0.81 7.31
N GLU A 122 0.88 1.00 8.37
CA GLU A 122 0.85 0.08 9.50
C GLU A 122 0.40 -1.32 9.10
N ILE A 123 -0.65 -1.47 8.29
CA ILE A 123 -1.12 -2.79 7.82
C ILE A 123 -0.02 -3.48 7.01
N ILE A 124 0.59 -2.77 6.06
CA ILE A 124 1.67 -3.31 5.23
C ILE A 124 2.89 -3.67 6.09
N SER A 125 3.17 -2.90 7.15
CA SER A 125 4.34 -3.12 8.02
C SER A 125 4.11 -4.14 9.14
N LYS A 126 2.87 -4.31 9.63
CA LYS A 126 2.55 -5.10 10.84
C LYS A 126 2.44 -6.59 10.60
N ALA A 127 2.55 -7.08 9.37
CA ALA A 127 2.45 -8.50 9.14
C ALA A 127 3.72 -9.29 9.54
N GLY A 128 4.76 -8.63 10.05
CA GLY A 128 5.93 -9.30 10.65
C GLY A 128 5.79 -9.70 12.13
N GLY A 129 4.62 -9.55 12.76
CA GLY A 129 4.54 -9.58 14.23
C GLY A 129 3.24 -10.04 14.87
N ASP A 130 2.51 -11.01 14.30
CA ASP A 130 1.56 -11.79 15.09
C ASP A 130 2.32 -12.96 15.72
N GLY A 131 3.07 -12.63 16.77
CA GLY A 131 3.42 -13.63 17.76
C GLY A 131 2.12 -14.16 18.34
N GLU A 132 1.76 -15.38 17.96
CA GLU A 132 0.92 -16.27 18.75
C GLU A 132 1.43 -16.23 20.18
N LYS A 133 0.85 -15.35 21.01
CA LYS A 133 0.88 -15.55 22.45
C LYS A 133 -0.12 -16.67 22.70
N GLU A 134 0.33 -17.90 22.45
CA GLU A 134 -0.24 -19.07 23.08
C GLU A 134 -0.13 -18.82 24.58
N GLU A 135 -1.27 -18.47 25.16
CA GLU A 135 -1.48 -18.32 26.58
C GLU A 135 -1.26 -19.69 27.22
N ASN A 136 0.00 -19.97 27.53
CA ASN A 136 0.40 -21.12 28.32
C ASN A 136 -0.18 -20.92 29.73
N HIS A 137 -1.42 -21.38 29.90
CA HIS A 137 -2.06 -21.55 31.19
C HIS A 137 -1.24 -22.56 31.99
N ARG A 138 -0.24 -22.03 32.68
CA ARG A 138 0.34 -22.62 33.89
C ARG A 138 -0.76 -22.67 34.94
N SER A 139 -1.56 -23.73 34.92
CA SER A 139 -2.24 -24.18 36.13
C SER A 139 -1.20 -24.87 37.01
N GLY A 140 -1.06 -24.36 38.23
CA GLY A 140 -0.24 -24.92 39.31
C GLY A 140 -0.53 -26.41 39.54
N GLY A 141 0.39 -27.18 40.10
CA GLY A 141 1.04 -26.85 41.36
C GLY A 141 0.15 -27.32 42.52
N SER A 142 0.12 -28.63 42.75
CA SER A 142 0.09 -29.31 44.06
C SER A 142 0.38 -30.79 43.85
#